data_AF-A0A397HSZ4-F1
#
_entry.id   AF-A0A397HSZ4-F1
#
_cell.length_a   1.000
_cell.length_b   1.000
_cell.length_c   1.000
_cell.angle_alpha   90.00
_cell.angle_beta   90.00
_cell.angle_gamma   90.00
#
_symmetry.space_group_name_H-M   'P 1'
#
loop_
_entity.id
_entity.type
_entity.pdbx_description
1 polymer ?
#
loop_
_entity_poly.entity_id
_entity_poly.type
_entity_poly.pdbx_seq_one_letter_code
_entity_poly.pdbx_strand_id
1 'polypeptide(L)'
;MWKLDQPPVFEYDINKRFVLYLGNLPDFTPDVRSLFFKTLVDVITAQSTGSQSGMSFEEYKKARMESSTAKQVYELATYMQGLRLTEDERRTVSEMVGYGVLSVSLSNDYYSFHREFDDHFCSGTLDAIHNAMALLMTEYGYTELEAGDILKREVLTAEKNLMEQYREWEKSSVPKSDDLCSYLIFFILSIGGGNYWQAQTPRYGGDGITTTAEDRARLLQPRREPVLKLEGYPPPATLDENQEKTVNGVSHESECSGPKAANDTVLGNDVCAPFQVADADQICMAPFHYIRSLPGKNTLTKFINCLRAWFSVPDDIVSVIERFTVMLFNSTLLLDDIEDGSTLRRGRPAAHLKFGLGQTVNTATFLHAEVVGYTLEHLGPDCLKVILEEIKTLARGQALDLNWTFEKTRPTLNEYFIMVDHKTGGFFRLILRTLSSLSSTEVDPDMEHLISLIGRYYQIRDDYQNLASDEYTAKKGFCDDLEEGKFSFPVIHLLQHSPKADELFKIIYGEGEEAHISHADKLRILAEMKECGSLTYTLEVLEKLFTSMLETLDRVEEKMGKNKPLRCLMLMLKL
;
A
#
# COMPACT_ATOMS: atom_id res chain seq x y z
N MET A 1 -25.57 -23.77 19.36
CA MET A 1 -24.92 -24.30 20.58
C MET A 1 -23.60 -24.93 20.18
N TRP A 2 -22.53 -24.14 20.15
CA TRP A 2 -21.17 -24.65 20.02
C TRP A 2 -20.59 -24.64 21.44
N LYS A 3 -20.34 -25.81 22.03
CA LYS A 3 -19.70 -25.91 23.36
C LYS A 3 -18.19 -25.95 23.14
N LEU A 4 -17.49 -25.03 23.81
CA LEU A 4 -16.06 -24.70 23.66
C LEU A 4 -15.08 -25.75 24.22
N ASP A 5 -15.53 -26.94 24.65
CA ASP A 5 -14.69 -27.89 25.41
C ASP A 5 -14.55 -29.28 24.76
N GLN A 6 -14.70 -29.41 23.45
CA GLN A 6 -14.47 -30.68 22.74
C GLN A 6 -13.41 -30.49 21.65
N PRO A 7 -12.42 -31.40 21.52
CA PRO A 7 -11.41 -31.30 20.48
C PRO A 7 -12.07 -31.43 19.10
N PRO A 8 -11.58 -30.68 18.09
CA PRO A 8 -12.17 -30.69 16.75
C PRO A 8 -12.08 -32.08 16.14
N VAL A 9 -13.23 -32.63 15.76
CA VAL A 9 -13.32 -33.88 15.00
C VAL A 9 -12.94 -33.55 13.55
N PHE A 10 -11.66 -33.78 13.21
CA PHE A 10 -11.08 -33.45 11.91
C PHE A 10 -11.71 -34.22 10.73
N GLU A 11 -12.19 -33.45 9.75
CA GLU A 11 -12.22 -33.61 8.29
C GLU A 11 -12.75 -34.86 7.56
N TYR A 12 -12.84 -36.05 8.15
CA TYR A 12 -13.39 -37.22 7.43
C TYR A 12 -14.90 -37.45 7.62
N ASP A 13 -15.47 -37.01 8.74
CA ASP A 13 -16.88 -37.30 9.06
C ASP A 13 -17.85 -36.25 8.48
N ILE A 14 -17.38 -35.00 8.25
CA ILE A 14 -18.19 -33.94 7.63
C ILE A 14 -18.50 -34.28 6.17
N ASN A 15 -17.50 -34.68 5.38
CA ASN A 15 -17.71 -35.04 3.97
C ASN A 15 -18.59 -36.29 3.80
N LYS A 16 -18.41 -37.31 4.66
CA LYS A 16 -19.28 -38.50 4.67
C LYS A 16 -20.72 -38.15 5.04
N ARG A 17 -20.92 -37.32 6.08
CA ARG A 17 -22.25 -36.86 6.48
C ARG A 17 -22.87 -35.95 5.42
N PHE A 18 -22.10 -35.08 4.78
CA PHE A 18 -22.59 -34.19 3.72
C PHE A 18 -23.16 -34.98 2.53
N VAL A 19 -22.46 -36.02 2.07
CA VAL A 19 -22.94 -36.93 1.02
C VAL A 19 -24.20 -37.70 1.46
N LEU A 20 -24.23 -38.19 2.71
CA LEU A 20 -25.40 -38.85 3.30
C LEU A 20 -26.61 -37.91 3.46
N TYR A 21 -26.38 -36.64 3.81
CA TYR A 21 -27.43 -35.62 3.95
C TYR A 21 -27.99 -35.20 2.59
N LEU A 22 -27.13 -34.98 1.59
CA LEU A 22 -27.55 -34.72 0.21
C LEU A 22 -28.42 -35.84 -0.34
N GLY A 23 -28.06 -37.11 -0.08
CA GLY A 23 -28.83 -38.28 -0.53
C GLY A 23 -30.24 -38.41 0.06
N ASN A 24 -30.50 -37.74 1.19
CA ASN A 24 -31.77 -37.79 1.93
C ASN A 24 -32.61 -36.50 1.80
N LEU A 25 -32.16 -35.52 1.01
CA LEU A 25 -32.96 -34.32 0.74
C LEU A 25 -34.22 -34.71 -0.04
N PRO A 26 -35.44 -34.34 0.44
CA PRO A 26 -36.71 -34.75 -0.18
C PRO A 26 -36.81 -34.40 -1.67
N ASP A 27 -36.15 -33.31 -2.07
CA ASP A 27 -36.20 -32.82 -3.43
C ASP A 27 -35.12 -33.42 -4.34
N PHE A 28 -34.02 -34.00 -3.80
CA PHE A 28 -32.83 -34.46 -4.55
C PHE A 28 -33.12 -35.69 -5.44
N THR A 29 -33.79 -35.41 -6.56
CA THR A 29 -34.28 -36.39 -7.53
C THR A 29 -33.15 -37.24 -8.13
N PRO A 30 -33.47 -38.43 -8.69
CA PRO A 30 -32.48 -39.27 -9.37
C PRO A 30 -31.70 -38.54 -10.47
N ASP A 31 -32.33 -37.63 -11.19
CA ASP A 31 -31.69 -36.86 -12.28
C ASP A 31 -30.66 -35.87 -11.76
N VAL A 32 -30.97 -35.18 -10.66
CA VAL A 32 -30.06 -34.21 -10.03
C VAL A 32 -28.90 -34.93 -9.36
N ARG A 33 -29.18 -36.09 -8.76
CA ARG A 33 -28.17 -36.98 -8.23
C ARG A 33 -27.22 -37.45 -9.33
N SER A 34 -27.75 -37.88 -10.47
CA SER A 34 -26.97 -38.28 -11.63
C SER A 34 -26.11 -37.14 -12.16
N LEU A 35 -26.67 -35.94 -12.31
CA LEU A 35 -25.95 -34.76 -12.76
C LEU A 35 -24.82 -34.38 -11.78
N PHE A 36 -25.12 -34.28 -10.47
CA PHE A 36 -24.14 -33.93 -9.44
C PHE A 36 -22.98 -34.93 -9.37
N PHE A 37 -23.27 -36.24 -9.34
CA PHE A 37 -22.22 -37.25 -9.30
C PHE A 37 -21.46 -37.34 -10.62
N LYS A 38 -22.10 -37.09 -11.76
CA LYS A 38 -21.42 -37.01 -13.06
C LYS A 38 -20.44 -35.83 -13.06
N THR A 39 -20.87 -34.62 -12.72
CA THR A 39 -19.98 -33.46 -12.66
C THR A 39 -18.87 -33.65 -11.61
N LEU A 40 -19.15 -34.33 -10.49
CA LEU A 40 -18.15 -34.71 -9.47
C LEU A 40 -17.07 -35.65 -10.01
N VAL A 41 -17.50 -36.71 -10.70
CA VAL A 41 -16.60 -37.65 -11.37
C VAL A 41 -15.79 -36.94 -12.44
N ASP A 42 -16.40 -36.04 -13.23
CA ASP A 42 -15.71 -35.30 -14.29
C ASP A 42 -14.57 -34.43 -13.72
N VAL A 43 -14.79 -33.71 -12.61
CA VAL A 43 -13.72 -32.90 -11.97
C VAL A 43 -12.65 -33.76 -11.34
N ILE A 44 -13.00 -34.83 -10.63
CA ILE A 44 -11.99 -35.75 -10.04
C ILE A 44 -11.16 -36.40 -11.15
N THR A 45 -11.80 -36.77 -12.27
CA THR A 45 -11.11 -37.34 -13.44
C THR A 45 -10.21 -36.29 -14.10
N ALA A 46 -10.65 -35.03 -14.22
CA ALA A 46 -9.84 -33.93 -14.74
C ALA A 46 -8.65 -33.58 -13.84
N GLN A 47 -8.82 -33.63 -12.51
CA GLN A 47 -7.73 -33.40 -11.54
C GLN A 47 -6.69 -34.54 -11.53
N SER A 48 -7.08 -35.76 -11.94
CA SER A 48 -6.21 -36.93 -11.96
C SER A 48 -5.53 -37.18 -13.31
N THR A 49 -5.85 -36.39 -14.33
CA THR A 49 -5.32 -36.54 -15.70
C THR A 49 -4.31 -35.44 -16.04
N GLY A 50 -3.03 -35.69 -15.75
CA GLY A 50 -1.91 -35.09 -16.49
C GLY A 50 -0.92 -34.26 -15.68
N SER A 51 0.36 -34.43 -16.00
CA SER A 51 1.43 -33.49 -15.63
C SER A 51 1.23 -32.20 -16.44
N GLN A 52 1.36 -31.03 -15.79
CA GLN A 52 1.33 -29.72 -16.47
C GLN A 52 2.52 -29.49 -17.40
N SER A 53 3.53 -30.37 -17.31
CA SER A 53 4.75 -30.35 -18.11
C SER A 53 4.48 -30.23 -19.61
N GLY A 54 4.90 -29.12 -20.21
CA GLY A 54 4.78 -28.86 -21.65
C GLY A 54 3.37 -28.48 -22.12
N MET A 55 2.46 -28.13 -21.21
CA MET A 55 1.14 -27.58 -21.54
C MET A 55 1.23 -26.08 -21.82
N SER A 56 0.61 -25.60 -22.89
CA SER A 56 0.47 -24.15 -23.12
C SER A 56 -0.51 -23.51 -22.13
N PHE A 57 -0.39 -22.21 -21.92
CA PHE A 57 -1.26 -21.48 -21.01
C PHE A 57 -2.74 -21.50 -21.45
N GLU A 58 -3.02 -21.52 -22.75
CA GLU A 58 -4.39 -21.68 -23.27
C GLU A 58 -4.95 -23.09 -22.99
N GLU A 59 -4.13 -24.13 -23.19
CA GLU A 59 -4.52 -25.50 -22.81
C GLU A 59 -4.75 -25.61 -21.31
N TYR A 60 -3.92 -24.92 -20.51
CA TYR A 60 -4.09 -24.85 -19.07
C TYR A 60 -5.41 -24.19 -18.68
N LYS A 61 -5.72 -23.01 -19.20
CA LYS A 61 -7.00 -22.32 -18.92
C LYS A 61 -8.20 -23.22 -19.25
N LYS A 62 -8.13 -23.96 -20.36
CA LYS A 62 -9.18 -24.91 -20.74
C LYS A 62 -9.29 -26.07 -19.75
N ALA A 63 -8.18 -26.73 -19.43
CA ALA A 63 -8.16 -27.82 -18.46
C ALA A 63 -8.61 -27.36 -17.06
N ARG A 64 -8.23 -26.14 -16.66
CA ARG A 64 -8.54 -25.55 -15.36
C ARG A 64 -10.04 -25.27 -15.20
N MET A 65 -10.73 -24.85 -16.24
CA MET A 65 -12.19 -24.71 -16.24
C MET A 65 -12.91 -26.06 -16.04
N GLU A 66 -12.34 -27.15 -16.53
CA GLU A 66 -12.89 -28.51 -16.39
C GLU A 66 -12.57 -29.12 -15.02
N SER A 67 -11.40 -28.82 -14.44
CA SER A 67 -10.97 -29.31 -13.13
C SER A 67 -11.43 -28.45 -11.94
N SER A 68 -12.11 -27.33 -12.22
CA SER A 68 -12.62 -26.41 -11.21
C SER A 68 -13.89 -26.95 -10.54
N THR A 69 -13.87 -27.00 -9.20
CA THR A 69 -15.05 -27.33 -8.41
C THR A 69 -16.11 -26.23 -8.43
N ALA A 70 -15.77 -25.02 -8.92
CA ALA A 70 -16.69 -23.90 -9.00
C ALA A 70 -17.95 -24.24 -9.80
N LYS A 71 -17.80 -24.92 -10.95
CA LYS A 71 -18.92 -25.35 -11.79
C LYS A 71 -19.90 -26.24 -11.03
N GLN A 72 -19.41 -27.18 -10.23
CA GLN A 72 -20.24 -28.07 -9.41
C GLN A 72 -20.97 -27.32 -8.30
N VAL A 73 -20.27 -26.43 -7.60
CA VAL A 73 -20.85 -25.64 -6.51
C VAL A 73 -22.02 -24.82 -7.03
N TYR A 74 -21.87 -24.20 -8.20
CA TYR A 74 -22.92 -23.39 -8.80
C TYR A 74 -24.06 -24.24 -9.38
N GLU A 75 -23.79 -25.39 -9.99
CA GLU A 75 -24.84 -26.33 -10.41
C GLU A 75 -25.67 -26.82 -9.21
N LEU A 76 -25.02 -27.16 -8.10
CA LEU A 76 -25.69 -27.58 -6.86
C LEU A 76 -26.49 -26.44 -6.23
N ALA A 77 -25.93 -25.22 -6.17
CA ALA A 77 -26.61 -24.08 -5.58
C ALA A 77 -27.82 -23.63 -6.41
N THR A 78 -27.72 -23.66 -7.75
CA THR A 78 -28.85 -23.45 -8.67
C THR A 78 -29.99 -24.40 -8.36
N TYR A 79 -29.64 -25.67 -8.14
CA TYR A 79 -30.59 -26.69 -7.80
C TYR A 79 -31.25 -26.48 -6.42
N MET A 80 -30.46 -26.13 -5.40
CA MET A 80 -30.93 -25.83 -4.04
C MET A 80 -31.90 -24.63 -4.00
N GLN A 81 -31.77 -23.70 -4.95
CA GLN A 81 -32.70 -22.57 -5.10
C GLN A 81 -33.97 -22.91 -5.88
N GLY A 82 -34.15 -24.17 -6.29
CA GLY A 82 -35.34 -24.61 -7.00
C GLY A 82 -35.35 -24.25 -8.49
N LEU A 83 -34.28 -23.67 -9.03
CA LEU A 83 -34.19 -23.25 -10.43
C LEU A 83 -34.13 -24.48 -11.36
N ARG A 84 -34.84 -24.45 -12.49
CA ARG A 84 -34.97 -25.56 -13.45
C ARG A 84 -34.68 -25.07 -14.87
N LEU A 85 -33.41 -25.16 -15.26
CA LEU A 85 -32.95 -24.83 -16.61
C LEU A 85 -33.01 -26.05 -17.54
N THR A 86 -33.54 -25.85 -18.74
CA THR A 86 -33.45 -26.81 -19.85
C THR A 86 -32.02 -26.87 -20.42
N GLU A 87 -31.72 -27.95 -21.14
CA GLU A 87 -30.40 -28.13 -21.77
C GLU A 87 -30.10 -27.06 -22.84
N ASP A 88 -31.14 -26.62 -23.56
CA ASP A 88 -30.99 -25.55 -24.56
C ASP A 88 -30.69 -24.21 -23.90
N GLU A 89 -31.34 -23.89 -22.78
CA GLU A 89 -31.03 -22.68 -22.00
C GLU A 89 -29.59 -22.70 -21.47
N ARG A 90 -29.13 -23.83 -20.94
CA ARG A 90 -27.73 -23.99 -20.49
C ARG A 90 -26.75 -23.76 -21.64
N ARG A 91 -27.06 -24.28 -22.83
CA ARG A 91 -26.22 -24.09 -24.01
C ARG A 91 -26.12 -22.62 -24.41
N THR A 92 -27.20 -21.86 -24.28
CA THR A 92 -27.22 -20.42 -24.66
C THR A 92 -26.31 -19.55 -23.80
N VAL A 93 -25.99 -19.97 -22.57
CA VAL A 93 -25.18 -19.20 -21.62
C VAL A 93 -23.83 -19.85 -21.32
N SER A 94 -23.51 -20.97 -21.96
CA SER A 94 -22.34 -21.79 -21.62
C SER A 94 -21.01 -21.05 -21.75
N GLU A 95 -20.87 -20.18 -22.76
CA GLU A 95 -19.63 -19.41 -22.97
C GLU A 95 -19.44 -18.37 -21.87
N MET A 96 -20.50 -17.62 -21.55
CA MET A 96 -20.53 -16.66 -20.45
C MET A 96 -20.21 -17.32 -19.10
N VAL A 97 -20.83 -18.48 -18.82
CA VAL A 97 -20.54 -19.28 -17.62
C VAL A 97 -19.07 -19.73 -17.60
N GLY A 98 -18.50 -20.08 -18.77
CA GLY A 98 -17.09 -20.41 -18.92
C GLY A 98 -16.17 -19.29 -18.44
N TYR A 99 -16.41 -18.05 -18.85
CA TYR A 99 -15.61 -16.90 -18.39
C TYR A 99 -15.70 -16.68 -16.87
N GLY A 100 -16.88 -16.85 -16.27
CA GLY A 100 -17.02 -16.78 -14.82
C GLY A 100 -16.23 -17.87 -14.09
N VAL A 101 -16.34 -19.12 -14.55
CA VAL A 101 -15.58 -20.25 -13.99
C VAL A 101 -14.08 -20.04 -14.16
N LEU A 102 -13.62 -19.54 -15.30
CA LEU A 102 -12.22 -19.24 -15.54
C LEU A 102 -11.70 -18.17 -14.56
N SER A 103 -12.44 -17.07 -14.42
CA SER A 103 -12.09 -15.97 -13.51
C SER A 103 -11.86 -16.48 -12.08
N VAL A 104 -12.83 -17.22 -11.52
CA VAL A 104 -12.74 -17.72 -10.14
C VAL A 104 -11.67 -18.80 -9.94
N SER A 105 -11.34 -19.53 -11.00
CA SER A 105 -10.29 -20.57 -10.97
C SER A 105 -8.89 -19.97 -11.03
N LEU A 106 -8.66 -18.99 -11.91
CA LEU A 106 -7.38 -18.28 -12.01
C LEU A 106 -7.15 -17.36 -10.79
N SER A 107 -8.21 -16.75 -10.27
CA SER A 107 -8.15 -16.02 -8.99
C SER A 107 -7.73 -16.97 -7.86
N ASN A 108 -8.24 -18.21 -7.85
CA ASN A 108 -7.83 -19.18 -6.84
C ASN A 108 -6.35 -19.48 -7.00
N ASP A 109 -5.88 -19.78 -8.21
CA ASP A 109 -4.48 -20.08 -8.50
C ASP A 109 -3.54 -18.94 -8.03
N TYR A 110 -3.94 -17.68 -8.26
CA TYR A 110 -3.20 -16.50 -7.83
C TYR A 110 -3.06 -16.43 -6.29
N TYR A 111 -4.17 -16.49 -5.57
CA TYR A 111 -4.15 -16.33 -4.10
C TYR A 111 -3.61 -17.58 -3.38
N SER A 112 -3.85 -18.78 -3.90
CA SER A 112 -3.39 -20.02 -3.27
C SER A 112 -1.94 -20.39 -3.55
N PHE A 113 -1.31 -19.77 -4.55
CA PHE A 113 0.03 -20.15 -5.04
C PHE A 113 1.06 -20.32 -3.92
N HIS A 114 1.16 -19.36 -3.00
CA HIS A 114 2.17 -19.41 -1.95
C HIS A 114 1.98 -20.60 -0.99
N ARG A 115 0.72 -20.92 -0.67
CA ARG A 115 0.40 -22.07 0.19
C ARG A 115 0.61 -23.38 -0.54
N GLU A 116 0.14 -23.48 -1.79
CA GLU A 116 0.35 -24.68 -2.61
C GLU A 116 1.84 -24.94 -2.85
N PHE A 117 2.62 -23.89 -3.10
CA PHE A 117 4.07 -23.99 -3.19
C PHE A 117 4.67 -24.52 -1.89
N ASP A 118 4.27 -23.99 -0.74
CA ASP A 118 4.77 -24.44 0.57
C ASP A 118 4.48 -25.92 0.81
N ASP A 119 3.25 -26.37 0.54
CA ASP A 119 2.82 -27.76 0.68
C ASP A 119 3.62 -28.71 -0.23
N HIS A 120 3.83 -28.31 -1.49
CA HIS A 120 4.59 -29.09 -2.47
C HIS A 120 6.10 -29.04 -2.22
N PHE A 121 6.63 -27.93 -1.71
CA PHE A 121 8.02 -27.78 -1.32
C PHE A 121 8.34 -28.67 -0.12
N CYS A 122 7.50 -28.65 0.92
CA CYS A 122 7.64 -29.48 2.11
C CYS A 122 7.55 -30.98 1.80
N SER A 123 6.74 -31.37 0.81
CA SER A 123 6.60 -32.76 0.36
C SER A 123 7.60 -33.19 -0.71
N GLY A 124 8.42 -32.27 -1.22
CA GLY A 124 9.41 -32.54 -2.27
C GLY A 124 8.80 -32.81 -3.66
N THR A 125 7.59 -32.33 -3.92
CA THR A 125 6.79 -32.60 -5.14
C THR A 125 6.51 -31.36 -5.98
N LEU A 126 7.50 -30.46 -6.12
CA LEU A 126 7.34 -29.20 -6.87
C LEU A 126 6.86 -29.39 -8.33
N ASP A 127 7.22 -30.49 -8.98
CA ASP A 127 6.78 -30.79 -10.36
C ASP A 127 5.29 -31.15 -10.47
N ALA A 128 4.60 -31.28 -9.34
CA ALA A 128 3.18 -31.63 -9.24
C ALA A 128 2.29 -30.45 -8.86
N ILE A 129 2.84 -29.24 -8.70
CA ILE A 129 2.04 -28.05 -8.40
C ILE A 129 1.11 -27.77 -9.58
N HIS A 130 -0.20 -27.90 -9.37
CA HIS A 130 -1.18 -27.70 -10.42
C HIS A 130 -1.73 -26.26 -10.44
N ASN A 131 -0.88 -25.27 -10.73
CA ASN A 131 -1.21 -23.85 -10.55
C ASN A 131 -0.71 -22.97 -11.72
N ALA A 132 -1.53 -22.01 -12.18
CA ALA A 132 -1.17 -21.07 -13.25
C ALA A 132 0.13 -20.31 -13.00
N MET A 133 0.37 -19.87 -11.75
CA MET A 133 1.61 -19.17 -11.37
C MET A 133 2.82 -20.07 -11.58
N ALA A 134 2.74 -21.32 -11.14
CA ALA A 134 3.81 -22.29 -11.30
C ALA A 134 4.08 -22.56 -12.79
N LEU A 135 3.03 -22.77 -13.60
CA LEU A 135 3.15 -22.98 -15.05
C LEU A 135 3.84 -21.80 -15.76
N LEU A 136 3.44 -20.56 -15.45
CA LEU A 136 4.04 -19.36 -16.05
C LEU A 136 5.50 -19.19 -15.66
N MET A 137 5.87 -19.55 -14.43
CA MET A 137 7.26 -19.51 -13.98
C MET A 137 8.10 -20.63 -14.62
N THR A 138 7.58 -21.85 -14.72
CA THR A 138 8.36 -23.02 -15.18
C THR A 138 8.43 -23.18 -16.69
N GLU A 139 7.31 -22.99 -17.41
CA GLU A 139 7.24 -23.26 -18.86
C GLU A 139 7.51 -22.01 -19.70
N TYR A 140 7.27 -20.82 -19.14
CA TYR A 140 7.44 -19.54 -19.82
C TYR A 140 8.57 -18.68 -19.27
N GLY A 141 9.11 -18.98 -18.08
CA GLY A 141 10.27 -18.28 -17.52
C GLY A 141 9.98 -16.91 -16.89
N TYR A 142 8.69 -16.58 -16.66
CA TYR A 142 8.29 -15.35 -15.98
C TYR A 142 8.65 -15.39 -14.51
N THR A 143 9.16 -14.29 -13.97
CA THR A 143 9.31 -14.13 -12.52
C THR A 143 7.95 -14.24 -11.81
N GLU A 144 7.96 -14.49 -10.50
CA GLU A 144 6.73 -14.55 -9.68
C GLU A 144 5.87 -13.29 -9.83
N LEU A 145 6.51 -12.11 -9.90
CA LEU A 145 5.82 -10.84 -10.09
C LEU A 145 5.16 -10.76 -11.48
N GLU A 146 5.91 -11.09 -12.54
CA GLU A 146 5.40 -11.06 -13.92
C GLU A 146 4.27 -12.08 -14.11
N ALA A 147 4.44 -13.30 -13.61
CA ALA A 147 3.39 -14.34 -13.63
C ALA A 147 2.13 -13.87 -12.89
N GLY A 148 2.30 -13.19 -11.75
CA GLY A 148 1.21 -12.60 -10.98
C GLY A 148 0.45 -11.53 -11.76
N ASP A 149 1.16 -10.65 -12.46
CA ASP A 149 0.54 -9.59 -13.25
C ASP A 149 -0.16 -10.10 -14.51
N ILE A 150 0.39 -11.13 -15.15
CA ILE A 150 -0.28 -11.86 -16.24
C ILE A 150 -1.59 -12.46 -15.73
N LEU A 151 -1.54 -13.19 -14.60
CA LEU A 151 -2.70 -13.89 -14.07
C LEU A 151 -3.80 -12.92 -13.64
N LYS A 152 -3.46 -11.79 -12.99
CA LYS A 152 -4.42 -10.71 -12.70
C LYS A 152 -5.10 -10.18 -13.96
N ARG A 153 -4.34 -9.95 -15.03
CA ARG A 153 -4.90 -9.45 -16.30
C ARG A 153 -5.86 -10.46 -16.92
N GLU A 154 -5.56 -11.74 -16.87
CA GLU A 154 -6.45 -12.80 -17.36
C GLU A 154 -7.74 -12.89 -16.53
N VAL A 155 -7.65 -12.78 -15.20
CA VAL A 155 -8.83 -12.74 -14.32
C VAL A 155 -9.73 -11.56 -14.68
N LEU A 156 -9.17 -10.35 -14.79
CA LEU A 156 -9.92 -9.14 -15.17
C LEU A 156 -10.50 -9.25 -16.58
N THR A 157 -9.78 -9.87 -17.52
CA THR A 157 -10.26 -10.10 -18.89
C THR A 157 -11.43 -11.08 -18.90
N ALA A 158 -11.36 -12.16 -18.11
CA ALA A 158 -12.46 -13.10 -17.97
C ALA A 158 -13.70 -12.46 -17.33
N GLU A 159 -13.54 -11.65 -16.27
CA GLU A 159 -14.64 -10.90 -15.67
C GLU A 159 -15.28 -9.91 -16.65
N LYS A 160 -14.45 -9.19 -17.41
CA LYS A 160 -14.92 -8.28 -18.45
C LYS A 160 -15.71 -9.04 -19.52
N ASN A 161 -15.18 -10.14 -20.04
CA ASN A 161 -15.85 -10.95 -21.05
C ASN A 161 -17.17 -11.54 -20.53
N LEU A 162 -17.22 -11.99 -19.27
CA LEU A 162 -18.46 -12.42 -18.60
C LEU A 162 -19.51 -11.29 -18.64
N MET A 163 -19.14 -10.08 -18.22
CA MET A 163 -20.08 -8.96 -18.15
C MET A 163 -20.48 -8.41 -19.53
N GLU A 164 -19.59 -8.44 -20.51
CA GLU A 164 -19.90 -8.07 -21.90
C GLU A 164 -20.87 -9.08 -22.52
N GLN A 165 -20.62 -10.38 -22.40
CA GLN A 165 -21.52 -11.44 -22.85
C GLN A 165 -22.88 -11.38 -22.15
N TYR A 166 -22.91 -11.06 -20.85
CA TYR A 166 -24.17 -10.85 -20.13
C TYR A 166 -24.98 -9.70 -20.71
N ARG A 167 -24.34 -8.54 -20.97
CA ARG A 167 -25.01 -7.37 -21.57
C ARG A 167 -25.51 -7.65 -22.99
N GLU A 168 -24.78 -8.43 -23.77
CA GLU A 168 -25.21 -8.85 -25.11
C GLU A 168 -26.38 -9.83 -25.02
N TRP A 169 -26.29 -10.83 -24.15
CA TRP A 169 -27.35 -11.79 -23.90
C TRP A 169 -28.62 -11.10 -23.40
N GLU A 170 -28.51 -10.15 -22.48
CA GLU A 170 -29.61 -9.35 -21.94
C GLU A 170 -30.38 -8.63 -23.07
N LYS A 171 -29.65 -8.00 -23.99
CA LYS A 171 -30.19 -7.29 -25.17
C LYS A 171 -30.67 -8.20 -26.29
N SER A 172 -30.27 -9.47 -26.30
CA SER A 172 -30.61 -10.40 -27.37
C SER A 172 -32.11 -10.72 -27.41
N SER A 173 -32.61 -11.11 -28.58
CA SER A 173 -33.98 -11.58 -28.76
C SER A 173 -34.19 -13.06 -28.37
N VAL A 174 -33.18 -13.71 -27.77
CA VAL A 174 -33.30 -15.09 -27.30
C VAL A 174 -34.35 -15.12 -26.18
N PRO A 175 -35.32 -16.05 -26.21
CA PRO A 175 -36.29 -16.22 -25.13
C PRO A 175 -35.58 -16.48 -23.79
N LYS A 176 -35.98 -15.76 -22.74
CA LYS A 176 -35.40 -15.86 -21.40
C LYS A 176 -36.50 -16.29 -20.43
N SER A 177 -36.38 -17.48 -19.84
CA SER A 177 -37.26 -17.86 -18.73
C SER A 177 -36.87 -17.13 -17.45
N ASP A 178 -37.82 -17.01 -16.53
CA ASP A 178 -37.57 -16.41 -15.20
C ASP A 178 -36.47 -17.16 -14.44
N ASP A 179 -36.42 -18.50 -14.60
CA ASP A 179 -35.39 -19.36 -14.02
C ASP A 179 -34.01 -19.10 -14.63
N LEU A 180 -33.91 -18.89 -15.94
CA LEU A 180 -32.66 -18.55 -16.63
C LEU A 180 -32.13 -17.18 -16.20
N CYS A 181 -33.01 -16.18 -16.11
CA CYS A 181 -32.65 -14.86 -15.59
C CYS A 181 -32.13 -14.94 -14.14
N SER A 182 -32.85 -15.67 -13.28
CA SER A 182 -32.50 -15.85 -11.87
C SER A 182 -31.18 -16.61 -11.70
N TYR A 183 -30.97 -17.64 -12.51
CA TYR A 183 -29.72 -18.40 -12.55
C TYR A 183 -28.52 -17.50 -12.85
N LEU A 184 -28.62 -16.64 -13.87
CA LEU A 184 -27.49 -15.79 -14.26
C LEU A 184 -27.18 -14.71 -13.23
N ILE A 185 -28.19 -14.10 -12.63
CA ILE A 185 -27.98 -13.15 -11.52
C ILE A 185 -27.28 -13.85 -10.36
N PHE A 186 -27.79 -15.01 -9.96
CA PHE A 186 -27.19 -15.81 -8.90
C PHE A 186 -25.74 -16.19 -9.24
N PHE A 187 -25.49 -16.66 -10.46
CA PHE A 187 -24.17 -17.05 -10.92
C PHE A 187 -23.18 -15.88 -10.88
N ILE A 188 -23.52 -14.74 -11.47
CA ILE A 188 -22.64 -13.55 -11.51
C ILE A 188 -22.31 -13.06 -10.09
N LEU A 189 -23.31 -12.96 -9.22
CA LEU A 189 -23.10 -12.57 -7.82
C LEU A 189 -22.21 -13.58 -7.08
N SER A 190 -22.36 -14.87 -7.39
CA SER A 190 -21.57 -15.92 -6.77
C SER A 190 -20.12 -15.97 -7.28
N ILE A 191 -19.87 -15.60 -8.55
CA ILE A 191 -18.51 -15.41 -9.08
C ILE A 191 -17.85 -14.22 -8.38
N GLY A 192 -18.51 -13.06 -8.34
CA GLY A 192 -17.98 -11.87 -7.67
C GLY A 192 -17.70 -12.12 -6.18
N GLY A 193 -18.64 -12.77 -5.48
CA GLY A 193 -18.45 -13.17 -4.08
C GLY A 193 -17.32 -14.18 -3.90
N GLY A 194 -17.13 -15.10 -4.85
CA GLY A 194 -16.02 -16.06 -4.86
C GLY A 194 -14.66 -15.38 -4.97
N ASN A 195 -14.51 -14.47 -5.94
CA ASN A 195 -13.28 -13.70 -6.13
C ASN A 195 -12.97 -12.80 -4.93
N TYR A 196 -13.99 -12.12 -4.40
CA TYR A 196 -13.85 -11.31 -3.18
C TYR A 196 -13.42 -12.17 -1.98
N TRP A 197 -14.07 -13.32 -1.77
CA TRP A 197 -13.72 -14.22 -0.68
C TRP A 197 -12.27 -14.71 -0.80
N GLN A 198 -11.83 -15.10 -2.00
CA GLN A 198 -10.45 -15.51 -2.22
C GLN A 198 -9.45 -14.39 -1.94
N ALA A 199 -9.76 -13.15 -2.30
CA ALA A 199 -8.89 -12.01 -2.02
C ALA A 199 -8.77 -11.66 -0.53
N GLN A 200 -9.81 -11.96 0.26
CA GLN A 200 -9.92 -11.52 1.66
C GLN A 200 -9.78 -12.66 2.68
N THR A 201 -9.81 -13.92 2.24
CA THR A 201 -9.84 -15.06 3.15
C THR A 201 -8.48 -15.24 3.86
N PRO A 202 -8.48 -15.38 5.20
CA PRO A 202 -7.27 -15.72 5.95
C PRO A 202 -6.64 -17.04 5.50
N ARG A 203 -7.39 -17.91 4.80
CA ARG A 203 -6.87 -19.14 4.21
C ARG A 203 -5.63 -18.90 3.34
N TYR A 204 -5.52 -17.76 2.67
CA TYR A 204 -4.36 -17.45 1.83
C TYR A 204 -3.43 -16.41 2.48
N GLY A 205 -3.80 -15.88 3.65
CA GLY A 205 -2.93 -15.04 4.47
C GLY A 205 -1.73 -15.85 4.98
N GLY A 206 -0.56 -15.21 5.06
CA GLY A 206 0.75 -15.83 5.28
C GLY A 206 0.97 -16.61 6.58
N ASP A 207 -0.07 -16.91 7.34
CA ASP A 207 -0.02 -17.75 8.54
C ASP A 207 0.36 -19.18 8.15
N GLY A 208 1.55 -19.62 8.57
CA GLY A 208 2.04 -20.99 8.41
C GLY A 208 2.84 -21.28 7.13
N ILE A 209 3.09 -20.28 6.27
CA ILE A 209 3.98 -20.43 5.11
C ILE A 209 5.44 -20.33 5.59
N THR A 210 6.23 -21.34 5.27
CA THR A 210 7.64 -21.46 5.71
C THR A 210 8.65 -21.15 4.60
N THR A 211 8.19 -21.14 3.35
CA THR A 211 9.00 -20.94 2.15
C THR A 211 9.20 -19.47 1.79
N THR A 212 10.41 -19.14 1.34
CA THR A 212 10.82 -17.77 0.97
C THR A 212 10.59 -17.48 -0.52
N ALA A 213 10.75 -16.22 -0.94
CA ALA A 213 10.77 -15.85 -2.36
C ALA A 213 11.94 -16.51 -3.11
N GLU A 214 13.08 -16.74 -2.44
CA GLU A 214 14.23 -17.45 -3.01
C GLU A 214 13.91 -18.93 -3.25
N ASP A 215 13.10 -19.55 -2.38
CA ASP A 215 12.63 -20.92 -2.58
C ASP A 215 11.68 -21.01 -3.79
N ARG A 216 10.77 -20.04 -3.95
CA ARG A 216 9.87 -19.97 -5.11
C ARG A 216 10.59 -19.68 -6.41
N ALA A 217 11.66 -18.88 -6.36
CA ALA A 217 12.55 -18.66 -7.50
C ALA A 217 13.23 -19.95 -8.00
N ARG A 218 13.21 -21.07 -7.24
CA ARG A 218 13.65 -22.38 -7.75
C ARG A 218 12.78 -22.90 -8.90
N LEU A 219 11.55 -22.42 -9.05
CA LEU A 219 10.73 -22.70 -10.24
C LEU A 219 11.34 -22.12 -11.53
N LEU A 220 12.22 -21.11 -11.41
CA LEU A 220 12.95 -20.50 -12.53
C LEU A 220 14.29 -21.19 -12.83
N GLN A 221 14.77 -22.07 -11.94
CA GLN A 221 16.09 -22.69 -12.10
C GLN A 221 16.09 -23.69 -13.29
N PRO A 222 17.23 -23.85 -13.98
CA PRO A 222 17.30 -24.53 -15.27
C PRO A 222 17.15 -26.04 -15.11
N ARG A 223 15.91 -26.51 -14.96
CA ARG A 223 15.58 -27.93 -15.13
C ARG A 223 15.04 -28.21 -16.53
N ARG A 224 14.57 -27.18 -17.25
CA ARG A 224 14.12 -27.20 -18.65
C ARG A 224 14.37 -25.82 -19.27
N GLU A 225 14.85 -25.76 -20.51
CA GLU A 225 14.84 -24.49 -21.26
C GLU A 225 13.37 -24.04 -21.41
N PRO A 226 13.02 -22.74 -21.26
CA PRO A 226 11.66 -22.26 -21.50
C PRO A 226 11.27 -22.61 -22.93
N VAL A 227 10.30 -23.52 -23.10
CA VAL A 227 9.97 -24.09 -24.41
C VAL A 227 9.01 -23.16 -25.17
N LEU A 228 8.27 -22.30 -24.47
CA LEU A 228 7.11 -21.60 -25.02
C LEU A 228 7.21 -20.08 -24.91
N LYS A 229 6.71 -19.37 -25.93
CA LYS A 229 6.49 -17.92 -25.91
C LYS A 229 5.01 -17.66 -25.64
N LEU A 230 4.73 -16.74 -24.72
CA LEU A 230 3.35 -16.32 -24.45
C LEU A 230 2.95 -15.18 -25.38
N GLU A 231 2.02 -15.43 -26.29
CA GLU A 231 1.52 -14.40 -27.21
C GLU A 231 0.70 -13.33 -26.46
N GLY A 232 0.83 -12.06 -26.86
CA GLY A 232 0.10 -10.94 -26.24
C GLY A 232 0.70 -10.39 -24.95
N TYR A 233 1.82 -10.94 -24.47
CA TYR A 233 2.53 -10.51 -23.27
C TYR A 233 4.01 -10.18 -23.55
N PRO A 234 4.63 -9.24 -22.81
CA PRO A 234 6.07 -8.94 -22.95
C PRO A 234 6.92 -10.20 -22.67
N PRO A 235 8.07 -10.38 -23.32
CA PRO A 235 8.97 -11.49 -23.00
C PRO A 235 9.48 -11.38 -21.55
N PRO A 236 9.71 -12.51 -20.86
CA PRO A 236 10.30 -12.52 -19.52
C PRO A 236 11.60 -11.70 -19.44
N ALA A 237 11.75 -10.91 -18.38
CA ALA A 237 12.95 -10.09 -18.16
C ALA A 237 14.26 -10.90 -18.11
N THR A 238 14.17 -12.21 -17.85
CA THR A 238 15.30 -13.16 -17.81
C THR A 238 15.85 -13.52 -19.20
N LEU A 239 15.19 -13.15 -20.30
CA LEU A 239 15.61 -13.47 -21.68
C LEU A 239 16.46 -12.39 -22.35
N ASP A 240 16.68 -11.24 -21.72
CA ASP A 240 17.33 -10.07 -22.33
C ASP A 240 18.85 -9.96 -22.07
N GLU A 241 19.52 -11.07 -21.75
CA GLU A 241 20.99 -11.14 -21.70
C GLU A 241 21.53 -12.14 -22.73
N ASN A 242 21.63 -11.70 -23.99
CA ASN A 242 22.44 -12.39 -24.98
C ASN A 242 23.94 -12.18 -24.70
N GLN A 243 24.61 -13.31 -24.50
CA GLN A 243 26.04 -13.50 -24.32
C GLN A 243 26.89 -12.79 -25.39
N GLU A 244 27.88 -12.00 -24.96
CA GLU A 244 29.25 -12.00 -25.48
C GLU A 244 30.07 -10.86 -24.83
N LYS A 245 30.89 -11.17 -23.82
CA LYS A 245 32.36 -11.02 -23.88
C LYS A 245 33.06 -11.07 -22.51
N THR A 246 34.10 -11.89 -22.53
CA THR A 246 35.36 -11.80 -21.79
C THR A 246 35.35 -12.04 -20.28
N VAL A 247 35.54 -13.33 -19.98
CA VAL A 247 36.51 -13.81 -18.99
C VAL A 247 37.73 -12.87 -18.98
N ASN A 248 37.90 -12.14 -17.88
CA ASN A 248 39.21 -11.78 -17.34
C ASN A 248 39.04 -11.54 -15.84
N GLY A 249 39.73 -12.38 -15.07
CA GLY A 249 39.66 -12.38 -13.63
C GLY A 249 40.14 -11.08 -13.01
N VAL A 250 39.43 -10.64 -11.99
CA VAL A 250 40.01 -9.97 -10.85
C VAL A 250 39.37 -10.62 -9.62
N SER A 251 40.17 -11.45 -8.96
CA SER A 251 39.92 -11.90 -7.59
C SER A 251 39.82 -10.68 -6.68
N HIS A 252 38.61 -10.32 -6.27
CA HIS A 252 38.40 -9.56 -5.06
C HIS A 252 37.90 -10.53 -3.98
N GLU A 253 38.87 -11.14 -3.29
CA GLU A 253 38.66 -11.51 -1.90
C GLU A 253 38.34 -10.22 -1.14
N SER A 254 37.09 -10.05 -0.74
CA SER A 254 36.74 -9.12 0.33
C SER A 254 36.04 -9.96 1.38
N GLU A 255 36.80 -10.27 2.43
CA GLU A 255 36.34 -10.84 3.67
C GLU A 255 35.12 -10.08 4.17
N CYS A 256 33.96 -10.73 4.19
CA CYS A 256 32.88 -10.35 5.09
C CYS A 256 32.65 -11.56 5.99
N SER A 257 33.29 -11.50 7.16
CA SER A 257 33.13 -12.43 8.25
C SER A 257 31.66 -12.52 8.66
N GLY A 258 30.96 -13.52 8.13
CA GLY A 258 29.72 -13.99 8.75
C GLY A 258 29.98 -14.43 10.19
N PRO A 259 29.00 -14.33 11.10
CA PRO A 259 29.16 -14.86 12.44
C PRO A 259 29.50 -16.35 12.33
N LYS A 260 30.63 -16.74 12.92
CA LYS A 260 31.07 -18.13 12.98
C LYS A 260 29.95 -18.97 13.57
N ALA A 261 29.31 -19.79 12.74
CA ALA A 261 28.42 -20.83 13.17
C ALA A 261 29.20 -21.78 14.09
N ALA A 262 28.94 -21.67 15.38
CA ALA A 262 29.35 -22.67 16.34
C ALA A 262 28.46 -23.91 16.10
N ASN A 263 29.09 -24.96 15.60
CA ASN A 263 28.71 -26.36 15.63
C ASN A 263 27.23 -26.72 15.40
N ASP A 264 27.02 -27.40 14.28
CA ASP A 264 25.94 -28.35 14.01
C ASP A 264 25.38 -28.99 15.28
N THR A 265 24.24 -28.46 15.70
CA THR A 265 23.26 -29.21 16.48
C THR A 265 21.93 -28.87 15.86
N VAL A 266 21.20 -29.91 15.43
CA VAL A 266 19.81 -29.80 15.00
C VAL A 266 19.03 -29.13 16.14
N LEU A 267 18.82 -27.82 16.06
CA LEU A 267 17.81 -27.13 16.84
C LEU A 267 16.49 -27.64 16.29
N GLY A 268 15.91 -28.63 16.96
CA GLY A 268 14.51 -28.95 16.76
C GLY A 268 13.71 -27.66 16.90
N ASN A 269 12.64 -27.53 16.12
CA ASN A 269 11.66 -26.44 16.26
C ASN A 269 11.04 -26.53 17.66
N ASP A 270 11.76 -26.04 18.66
CA ASP A 270 11.32 -26.00 20.04
C ASP A 270 10.43 -24.77 20.18
N VAL A 271 9.13 -25.00 20.11
CA VAL A 271 8.11 -23.96 20.31
C VAL A 271 8.20 -23.36 21.73
N CYS A 272 8.91 -24.03 22.65
CA CYS A 272 9.21 -23.55 23.99
C CYS A 272 10.62 -22.93 24.10
N ALA A 273 11.32 -22.72 22.97
CA ALA A 273 12.64 -22.11 22.97
C ALA A 273 12.59 -20.72 23.63
N PRO A 274 13.65 -20.34 24.37
CA PRO A 274 13.73 -19.01 24.96
C PRO A 274 13.77 -17.93 23.87
N PHE A 275 13.37 -16.71 24.24
CA PHE A 275 13.38 -15.55 23.35
C PHE A 275 14.76 -15.36 22.68
N GLN A 276 14.73 -15.17 21.36
CA GLN A 276 15.89 -14.82 20.57
C GLN A 276 15.70 -13.41 20.00
N VAL A 277 16.75 -12.59 20.09
CA VAL A 277 16.76 -11.28 19.44
C VAL A 277 16.82 -11.49 17.94
N ALA A 278 15.90 -10.89 17.20
CA ALA A 278 15.90 -10.93 15.74
C ALA A 278 16.97 -9.99 15.18
N ASP A 279 17.77 -10.48 14.22
CA ASP A 279 18.69 -9.64 13.43
C ASP A 279 17.93 -9.05 12.22
N ALA A 280 17.01 -8.13 12.50
CA ALA A 280 16.10 -7.56 11.50
C ALA A 280 16.23 -6.05 11.31
N ASP A 281 17.21 -5.40 11.96
CA ASP A 281 17.36 -3.95 11.95
C ASP A 281 17.53 -3.39 10.53
N GLN A 282 18.32 -4.06 9.69
CA GLN A 282 18.51 -3.64 8.30
C GLN A 282 17.21 -3.70 7.49
N ILE A 283 16.38 -4.73 7.74
CA ILE A 283 15.08 -4.91 7.08
C ILE A 283 14.13 -3.81 7.56
N CYS A 284 14.04 -3.59 8.88
CA CYS A 284 13.25 -2.54 9.48
C CYS A 284 13.65 -1.14 8.99
N MET A 285 14.93 -0.89 8.72
CA MET A 285 15.42 0.43 8.31
C MET A 285 15.40 0.67 6.79
N ALA A 286 15.05 -0.32 5.97
CA ALA A 286 15.12 -0.18 4.51
C ALA A 286 14.25 0.96 3.93
N PRO A 287 12.97 1.14 4.33
CA PRO A 287 12.17 2.30 3.89
C PRO A 287 12.74 3.65 4.32
N PHE A 288 13.34 3.73 5.52
CA PHE A 288 14.01 4.94 6.01
C PHE A 288 15.25 5.27 5.18
N HIS A 289 16.09 4.27 4.89
CA HIS A 289 17.27 4.46 4.04
C HIS A 289 16.89 4.92 2.64
N TYR A 290 15.79 4.38 2.09
CA TYR A 290 15.26 4.82 0.81
C TYR A 290 14.85 6.30 0.82
N ILE A 291 13.94 6.73 1.70
CA ILE A 291 13.46 8.12 1.72
C ILE A 291 14.60 9.12 2.02
N ARG A 292 15.56 8.72 2.86
CA ARG A 292 16.75 9.51 3.18
C ARG A 292 17.70 9.66 1.98
N SER A 293 17.76 8.67 1.09
CA SER A 293 18.61 8.72 -0.12
C SER A 293 18.11 9.73 -1.17
N LEU A 294 16.84 10.13 -1.08
CA LEU A 294 16.24 11.08 -2.03
C LEU A 294 16.74 12.51 -1.76
N PRO A 295 16.97 13.35 -2.79
CA PRO A 295 17.55 14.68 -2.63
C PRO A 295 16.61 15.63 -1.85
N GLY A 296 16.99 15.98 -0.61
CA GLY A 296 16.24 16.85 0.29
C GLY A 296 16.88 18.23 0.51
N LYS A 297 16.11 19.20 1.03
CA LYS A 297 16.59 20.58 1.29
C LYS A 297 17.46 20.71 2.55
N ASN A 298 17.44 19.69 3.43
CA ASN A 298 18.10 19.65 4.75
C ASN A 298 17.82 20.91 5.59
N THR A 299 16.59 21.44 5.52
CA THR A 299 16.18 22.67 6.19
C THR A 299 16.33 22.57 7.70
N LEU A 300 15.92 21.46 8.32
CA LEU A 300 15.97 21.29 9.78
C LEU A 300 17.41 21.25 10.31
N THR A 301 18.32 20.55 9.64
CA THR A 301 19.75 20.55 10.00
C THR A 301 20.35 21.95 9.89
N LYS A 302 20.03 22.70 8.83
CA LYS A 302 20.45 24.11 8.71
C LYS A 302 19.87 24.95 9.84
N PHE A 303 18.60 24.71 10.20
CA PHE A 303 17.91 25.43 11.25
C PHE A 303 18.51 25.18 12.63
N ILE A 304 18.79 23.91 12.99
CA ILE A 304 19.54 23.55 14.20
C ILE A 304 20.84 24.34 14.27
N ASN A 305 21.63 24.32 13.19
CA ASN A 305 22.90 25.04 13.14
C ASN A 305 22.76 26.56 13.25
N CYS A 306 21.67 27.15 12.74
CA CYS A 306 21.39 28.57 12.92
C CYS A 306 21.11 28.90 14.39
N LEU A 307 20.37 28.04 15.11
CA LEU A 307 20.02 28.27 16.51
C LEU A 307 21.20 28.11 17.47
N ARG A 308 22.27 27.41 17.09
CA ARG A 308 23.51 27.29 17.87
C ARG A 308 24.16 28.63 18.20
N ALA A 309 23.91 29.67 17.41
CA ALA A 309 24.41 31.02 17.69
C ALA A 309 23.84 31.59 19.00
N TRP A 310 22.68 31.09 19.45
CA TRP A 310 22.02 31.51 20.68
C TRP A 310 22.03 30.42 21.76
N PHE A 311 21.89 29.17 21.36
CA PHE A 311 21.89 28.02 22.28
C PHE A 311 23.24 27.32 22.20
N SER A 312 24.15 27.66 23.12
CA SER A 312 25.49 27.08 23.18
C SER A 312 25.42 25.62 23.64
N VAL A 313 25.53 24.70 22.69
CA VAL A 313 25.48 23.24 22.89
C VAL A 313 26.73 22.59 22.26
N PRO A 314 27.38 21.61 22.92
CA PRO A 314 28.55 20.91 22.38
C PRO A 314 28.31 20.22 21.02
N ASP A 315 29.33 20.11 20.18
CA ASP A 315 29.23 19.55 18.81
C ASP A 315 28.75 18.09 18.78
N ASP A 316 29.17 17.28 19.74
CA ASP A 316 28.73 15.90 19.91
C ASP A 316 27.23 15.83 20.23
N ILE A 317 26.74 16.70 21.10
CA ILE A 317 25.31 16.81 21.42
C ILE A 317 24.50 17.33 20.23
N VAL A 318 25.01 18.31 19.48
CA VAL A 318 24.36 18.76 18.23
C VAL A 318 24.22 17.62 17.24
N SER A 319 25.25 16.78 17.09
CA SER A 319 25.21 15.62 16.20
C SER A 319 24.13 14.61 16.61
N VAL A 320 23.94 14.42 17.92
CA VAL A 320 22.82 13.62 18.47
C VAL A 320 21.48 14.25 18.11
N ILE A 321 21.33 15.57 18.28
CA ILE A 321 20.09 16.30 17.97
C ILE A 321 19.74 16.19 16.48
N GLU A 322 20.73 16.42 15.61
CA GLU A 322 20.55 16.30 14.16
C GLU A 322 20.12 14.88 13.76
N ARG A 323 20.74 13.85 14.34
CA ARG A 323 20.42 12.46 14.02
C ARG A 323 18.98 12.10 14.39
N PHE A 324 18.56 12.34 15.63
CA PHE A 324 17.19 11.98 16.03
C PHE A 324 16.16 12.84 15.27
N THR A 325 16.45 14.13 15.02
CA THR A 325 15.55 15.03 14.29
C THR A 325 15.36 14.53 12.86
N VAL A 326 16.43 14.08 12.19
CA VAL A 326 16.35 13.48 10.85
C VAL A 326 15.53 12.18 10.86
N MET A 327 15.74 11.31 11.86
CA MET A 327 14.96 10.07 12.00
C MET A 327 13.47 10.36 12.17
N LEU A 328 13.12 11.25 13.11
CA LEU A 328 11.75 11.63 13.39
C LEU A 328 11.09 12.37 12.23
N PHE A 329 11.80 13.27 11.56
CA PHE A 329 11.25 13.98 10.41
C PHE A 329 10.95 13.02 9.26
N ASN A 330 11.87 12.09 8.93
CA ASN A 330 11.60 11.13 7.88
C ASN A 330 10.55 10.09 8.29
N SER A 331 10.42 9.72 9.58
CA SER A 331 9.30 8.86 10.02
C SER A 331 7.97 9.52 9.75
N THR A 332 7.83 10.82 10.01
CA THR A 332 6.60 11.55 9.70
C THR A 332 6.34 11.65 8.20
N LEU A 333 7.38 11.81 7.35
CA LEU A 333 7.17 11.79 5.89
C LEU A 333 6.71 10.42 5.36
N LEU A 334 7.21 9.32 5.94
CA LEU A 334 6.77 7.97 5.57
C LEU A 334 5.29 7.75 5.90
N LEU A 335 4.84 8.26 7.04
CA LEU A 335 3.44 8.20 7.45
C LEU A 335 2.56 9.16 6.64
N ASP A 336 2.98 10.41 6.47
CA ASP A 336 2.30 11.44 5.68
C ASP A 336 2.08 10.97 4.23
N ASP A 337 3.09 10.37 3.58
CA ASP A 337 2.94 9.77 2.24
C ASP A 337 1.84 8.69 2.18
N ILE A 338 1.64 7.93 3.27
CA ILE A 338 0.62 6.88 3.34
C ILE A 338 -0.75 7.48 3.65
N GLU A 339 -0.79 8.37 4.64
CA GLU A 339 -2.00 8.99 5.15
C GLU A 339 -2.66 9.90 4.11
N ASP A 340 -1.85 10.58 3.29
CA ASP A 340 -2.29 11.45 2.19
C ASP A 340 -2.48 10.66 0.87
N GLY A 341 -2.05 9.39 0.80
CA GLY A 341 -2.13 8.57 -0.42
C GLY A 341 -1.18 9.02 -1.54
N SER A 342 -0.10 9.74 -1.20
CA SER A 342 0.82 10.34 -2.17
C SER A 342 1.55 9.29 -3.01
N THR A 343 1.54 9.44 -4.33
CA THR A 343 2.22 8.47 -5.22
C THR A 343 3.71 8.78 -5.40
N LEU A 344 4.11 10.04 -5.23
CA LEU A 344 5.48 10.50 -5.46
C LEU A 344 6.04 11.26 -4.26
N ARG A 345 7.31 11.03 -3.97
CA ARG A 345 8.12 11.82 -3.05
C ARG A 345 9.41 12.24 -3.76
N ARG A 346 9.60 13.55 -3.96
CA ARG A 346 10.80 14.14 -4.60
C ARG A 346 11.05 13.56 -6.01
N GLY A 347 9.97 13.35 -6.78
CA GLY A 347 10.02 12.81 -8.15
C GLY A 347 10.34 11.33 -8.25
N ARG A 348 10.28 10.58 -7.15
CA ARG A 348 10.43 9.12 -7.09
C ARG A 348 9.19 8.51 -6.43
N PRO A 349 8.89 7.21 -6.64
CA PRO A 349 7.77 6.55 -5.97
C PRO A 349 7.85 6.72 -4.44
N ALA A 350 6.71 6.97 -3.80
CA ALA A 350 6.62 6.99 -2.34
C ALA A 350 7.08 5.65 -1.75
N ALA A 351 7.59 5.66 -0.51
CA ALA A 351 8.20 4.47 0.10
C ALA A 351 7.22 3.29 0.19
N HIS A 352 5.96 3.57 0.49
CA HIS A 352 4.92 2.54 0.60
C HIS A 352 4.59 1.85 -0.72
N LEU A 353 4.80 2.50 -1.88
CA LEU A 353 4.68 1.87 -3.19
C LEU A 353 5.84 0.92 -3.50
N LYS A 354 7.00 1.13 -2.86
CA LYS A 354 8.20 0.31 -3.07
C LYS A 354 8.30 -0.86 -2.10
N PHE A 355 7.99 -0.63 -0.82
CA PHE A 355 8.15 -1.62 0.26
C PHE A 355 6.82 -2.18 0.76
N GLY A 356 5.70 -1.63 0.30
CA GLY A 356 4.37 -1.93 0.82
C GLY A 356 4.01 -1.10 2.05
N LEU A 357 2.70 -0.99 2.30
CA LEU A 357 2.14 -0.27 3.45
C LEU A 357 2.66 -0.83 4.78
N GLY A 358 2.58 -2.15 4.96
CA GLY A 358 2.93 -2.81 6.22
C GLY A 358 4.39 -2.56 6.65
N GLN A 359 5.35 -2.72 5.73
CA GLN A 359 6.75 -2.46 6.04
C GLN A 359 7.00 -0.98 6.33
N THR A 360 6.39 -0.08 5.56
CA THR A 360 6.62 1.36 5.70
C THR A 360 6.08 1.90 7.03
N VAL A 361 4.87 1.48 7.44
CA VAL A 361 4.31 1.80 8.76
C VAL A 361 5.15 1.20 9.89
N ASN A 362 5.60 -0.04 9.73
CA ASN A 362 6.46 -0.69 10.72
C ASN A 362 7.78 0.08 10.90
N THR A 363 8.43 0.49 9.81
CA THR A 363 9.65 1.32 9.84
C THR A 363 9.42 2.65 10.53
N ALA A 364 8.33 3.36 10.20
CA ALA A 364 8.04 4.63 10.85
C ALA A 364 7.81 4.48 12.36
N THR A 365 7.14 3.40 12.77
CA THR A 365 6.92 3.07 14.20
C THR A 365 8.23 2.70 14.89
N PHE A 366 9.07 1.88 14.24
CA PHE A 366 10.39 1.51 14.72
C PHE A 366 11.30 2.73 14.93
N LEU A 367 11.31 3.68 13.98
CA LEU A 367 12.07 4.93 14.11
C LEU A 367 11.66 5.75 15.34
N HIS A 368 10.38 5.76 15.73
CA HIS A 368 9.96 6.44 16.97
C HIS A 368 10.57 5.77 18.20
N ALA A 369 10.58 4.44 18.25
CA ALA A 369 11.22 3.70 19.35
C ALA A 369 12.73 3.94 19.40
N GLU A 370 13.39 3.93 18.24
CA GLU A 370 14.81 4.25 18.11
C GLU A 370 15.13 5.67 18.58
N VAL A 371 14.33 6.67 18.21
CA VAL A 371 14.50 8.05 18.68
C VAL A 371 14.37 8.12 20.21
N VAL A 372 13.44 7.39 20.81
CA VAL A 372 13.27 7.33 22.27
C VAL A 372 14.49 6.72 22.94
N GLY A 373 14.96 5.56 22.48
CA GLY A 373 16.14 4.88 23.03
C GLY A 373 17.41 5.73 22.88
N TYR A 374 17.67 6.22 21.67
CA TYR A 374 18.83 7.04 21.33
C TYR A 374 18.86 8.36 22.13
N THR A 375 17.72 9.02 22.28
CA THR A 375 17.61 10.25 23.08
C THR A 375 17.84 9.95 24.57
N LEU A 376 17.26 8.87 25.10
CA LEU A 376 17.41 8.52 26.51
C LEU A 376 18.88 8.25 26.85
N GLU A 377 19.59 7.52 25.98
CA GLU A 377 20.99 7.16 26.15
C GLU A 377 21.92 8.39 26.14
N HIS A 378 21.69 9.32 25.21
CA HIS A 378 22.63 10.42 24.96
C HIS A 378 22.26 11.77 25.58
N LEU A 379 20.96 12.05 25.77
CA LEU A 379 20.45 13.36 26.22
C LEU A 379 19.73 13.29 27.57
N GLY A 380 19.43 12.08 28.06
CA GLY A 380 18.81 11.85 29.36
C GLY A 380 17.29 12.06 29.40
N PRO A 381 16.67 11.76 30.56
CA PRO A 381 15.22 11.66 30.70
C PRO A 381 14.48 13.01 30.59
N ASP A 382 15.10 14.11 31.02
CA ASP A 382 14.46 15.43 30.98
C ASP A 382 14.29 15.93 29.54
N CYS A 383 15.32 15.77 28.72
CA CYS A 383 15.26 16.08 27.29
C CYS A 383 14.29 15.13 26.56
N LEU A 384 14.29 13.83 26.90
CA LEU A 384 13.34 12.88 26.34
C LEU A 384 11.89 13.28 26.62
N LYS A 385 11.59 13.78 27.83
CA LYS A 385 10.25 14.25 28.18
C LYS A 385 9.78 15.37 27.26
N VAL A 386 10.66 16.36 26.98
CA VAL A 386 10.39 17.45 26.03
C VAL A 386 10.08 16.90 24.64
N ILE A 387 10.90 15.96 24.15
CA ILE A 387 10.73 15.35 22.83
C ILE A 387 9.40 14.59 22.75
N LEU A 388 9.06 13.80 23.78
CA LEU A 388 7.79 13.06 23.83
C LEU A 388 6.56 13.98 23.88
N GLU A 389 6.64 15.12 24.58
CA GLU A 389 5.58 16.14 24.58
C GLU A 389 5.36 16.75 23.20
N GLU A 390 6.44 16.99 22.46
CA GLU A 390 6.39 17.55 21.10
C GLU A 390 5.92 16.51 20.07
N ILE A 391 6.33 15.24 20.18
CA ILE A 391 5.78 14.14 19.35
C ILE A 391 4.27 14.03 19.53
N LYS A 392 3.77 14.11 20.78
CA LYS A 392 2.31 14.14 21.03
C LYS A 392 1.64 15.35 20.40
N THR A 393 2.34 16.48 20.34
CA THR A 393 1.79 17.69 19.73
C THR A 393 1.72 17.57 18.21
N LEU A 394 2.76 17.02 17.57
CA LEU A 394 2.78 16.66 16.16
C LEU A 394 1.60 15.75 15.81
N ALA A 395 1.38 14.70 16.60
CA ALA A 395 0.26 13.78 16.40
C ALA A 395 -1.12 14.46 16.54
N ARG A 396 -1.27 15.44 17.45
CA ARG A 396 -2.53 16.22 17.55
C ARG A 396 -2.76 17.10 16.33
N GLY A 397 -1.71 17.72 15.79
CA GLY A 397 -1.79 18.48 14.55
C GLY A 397 -2.22 17.60 13.39
N GLN A 398 -1.56 16.45 13.21
CA GLN A 398 -1.92 15.48 12.18
C GLN A 398 -3.35 14.95 12.34
N ALA A 399 -3.79 14.68 13.56
CA ALA A 399 -5.15 14.22 13.82
C ALA A 399 -6.22 15.24 13.38
N LEU A 400 -5.96 16.55 13.51
CA LEU A 400 -6.87 17.58 13.01
C LEU A 400 -6.97 17.53 11.48
N ASP A 401 -5.82 17.49 10.80
CA ASP A 401 -5.73 17.43 9.34
C ASP A 401 -6.49 16.21 8.78
N LEU A 402 -6.16 15.01 9.29
CA LEU A 402 -6.79 13.76 8.88
C LEU A 402 -8.29 13.71 9.21
N ASN A 403 -8.69 14.19 10.39
CA ASN A 403 -10.10 14.19 10.77
C ASN A 403 -10.91 15.11 9.84
N TRP A 404 -10.38 16.29 9.49
CA TRP A 404 -11.07 17.18 8.56
C TRP A 404 -11.21 16.56 7.18
N THR A 405 -10.15 15.95 6.65
CA THR A 405 -10.16 15.26 5.37
C THR A 405 -11.16 14.10 5.37
N PHE A 406 -11.10 13.23 6.38
CA PHE A 406 -11.96 12.05 6.48
C PHE A 406 -13.45 12.40 6.68
N GLU A 407 -13.75 13.26 7.66
CA GLU A 407 -15.11 13.71 7.97
C GLU A 407 -15.61 14.79 7.01
N LYS A 408 -14.76 15.22 6.06
CA LYS A 408 -15.05 16.30 5.10
C LYS A 408 -15.53 17.58 5.82
N THR A 409 -14.93 17.88 6.97
CA THR A 409 -15.32 19.01 7.81
C THR A 409 -14.47 20.22 7.46
N ARG A 410 -15.11 21.29 6.95
CA ARG A 410 -14.44 22.54 6.56
C ARG A 410 -13.86 23.27 7.79
N PRO A 411 -12.53 23.41 7.92
CA PRO A 411 -11.96 24.22 8.99
C PRO A 411 -12.06 25.72 8.66
N THR A 412 -12.10 26.53 9.72
CA THR A 412 -11.83 27.97 9.63
C THR A 412 -10.33 28.24 9.45
N LEU A 413 -9.97 29.43 8.99
CA LEU A 413 -8.55 29.82 8.88
C LEU A 413 -7.83 29.79 10.25
N ASN A 414 -8.55 30.10 11.34
CA ASN A 414 -7.98 30.04 12.68
C ASN A 414 -7.69 28.60 13.11
N GLU A 415 -8.62 27.67 12.84
CA GLU A 415 -8.39 26.24 13.08
C GLU A 415 -7.21 25.72 12.25
N TYR A 416 -7.14 26.11 10.97
CA TYR A 416 -5.99 25.80 10.13
C TYR A 416 -4.68 26.27 10.76
N PHE A 417 -4.58 27.53 11.23
CA PHE A 417 -3.36 28.00 11.90
C PHE A 417 -3.00 27.20 13.15
N ILE A 418 -4.00 26.81 13.95
CA ILE A 418 -3.78 25.94 15.12
C ILE A 418 -3.22 24.58 14.68
N MET A 419 -3.80 23.96 13.66
CA MET A 419 -3.30 22.71 13.10
C MET A 419 -1.86 22.86 12.62
N VAL A 420 -1.55 23.91 11.85
CA VAL A 420 -0.19 24.16 11.34
C VAL A 420 0.82 24.37 12.47
N ASP A 421 0.46 25.10 13.53
CA ASP A 421 1.31 25.29 14.71
C ASP A 421 1.59 23.97 15.46
N HIS A 422 0.69 22.98 15.32
CA HIS A 422 0.80 21.67 15.96
C HIS A 422 1.43 20.61 15.03
N LYS A 423 1.37 20.76 13.70
CA LYS A 423 1.98 19.86 12.68
C LYS A 423 3.35 20.37 12.25
N THR A 424 3.40 21.36 11.35
CA THR A 424 4.66 21.86 10.78
C THR A 424 5.43 22.77 11.73
N GLY A 425 4.74 23.66 12.44
CA GLY A 425 5.34 24.51 13.48
C GLY A 425 5.87 23.69 14.67
N GLY A 426 5.21 22.57 14.98
CA GLY A 426 5.63 21.65 16.05
C GLY A 426 7.05 21.12 15.86
N PHE A 427 7.49 20.86 14.62
CA PHE A 427 8.85 20.39 14.36
C PHE A 427 9.92 21.46 14.59
N PHE A 428 9.65 22.72 14.25
CA PHE A 428 10.56 23.81 14.58
C PHE A 428 10.59 24.07 16.10
N ARG A 429 9.44 23.94 16.77
CA ARG A 429 9.33 24.07 18.23
C ARG A 429 10.05 22.94 18.96
N LEU A 430 9.98 21.71 18.45
CA LEU A 430 10.77 20.56 18.93
C LEU A 430 12.25 20.92 18.99
N ILE A 431 12.83 21.41 17.89
CA ILE A 431 14.23 21.79 17.82
C ILE A 431 14.57 22.88 18.84
N LEU A 432 13.75 23.93 18.93
CA LEU A 432 13.95 25.03 19.88
C LEU A 432 13.93 24.52 21.33
N ARG A 433 12.90 23.75 21.71
CA ARG A 433 12.75 23.26 23.09
C ARG A 433 13.83 22.26 23.46
N THR A 434 14.26 21.39 22.53
CA THR A 434 15.38 20.49 22.76
C THR A 434 16.67 21.26 23.01
N LEU A 435 17.01 22.22 22.15
CA LEU A 435 18.22 23.04 22.32
C LEU A 435 18.19 23.84 23.63
N SER A 436 17.04 24.45 23.97
CA SER A 436 16.88 25.17 25.22
C SER A 436 17.04 24.25 26.43
N SER A 437 16.44 23.05 26.43
CA SER A 437 16.56 22.10 27.54
C SER A 437 17.99 21.59 27.80
N LEU A 438 18.85 21.69 26.78
CA LEU A 438 20.26 21.26 26.85
C LEU A 438 21.21 22.44 27.04
N SER A 439 20.68 23.65 27.19
CA SER A 439 21.45 24.88 27.39
C SER A 439 21.02 25.60 28.67
N SER A 440 21.81 26.54 29.14
CA SER A 440 21.42 27.45 30.23
C SER A 440 20.63 28.68 29.74
N THR A 441 20.22 28.70 28.47
CA THR A 441 19.55 29.85 27.85
C THR A 441 18.04 29.70 27.92
N GLU A 442 17.38 30.65 28.58
CA GLU A 442 15.92 30.74 28.60
C GLU A 442 15.38 31.10 27.21
N VAL A 443 14.24 30.51 26.86
CA VAL A 443 13.57 30.83 25.60
C VAL A 443 12.84 32.17 25.73
N ASP A 444 13.19 33.12 24.86
CA ASP A 444 12.48 34.40 24.79
C ASP A 444 11.08 34.22 24.17
N PRO A 445 10.02 34.88 24.69
CA PRO A 445 8.68 34.77 24.11
C PRO A 445 8.56 35.24 22.65
N ASP A 446 9.34 36.24 22.22
CA ASP A 446 9.38 36.62 20.79
C ASP A 446 10.03 35.52 19.94
N MET A 447 10.94 34.72 20.52
CA MET A 447 11.53 33.57 19.86
C MET A 447 10.49 32.46 19.64
N GLU A 448 9.69 32.11 20.65
CA GLU A 448 8.59 31.16 20.48
C GLU A 448 7.61 31.65 19.40
N HIS A 449 7.27 32.94 19.43
CA HIS A 449 6.41 33.54 18.41
C HIS A 449 7.03 33.47 17.01
N LEU A 450 8.34 33.76 16.88
CA LEU A 450 9.07 33.63 15.63
C LEU A 450 9.02 32.20 15.08
N ILE A 451 9.15 31.19 15.92
CA ILE A 451 9.02 29.78 15.52
C ILE A 451 7.63 29.48 14.96
N SER A 452 6.58 29.94 15.62
CA SER A 452 5.21 29.79 15.09
C SER A 452 5.05 30.48 13.73
N LEU A 453 5.60 31.70 13.58
CA LEU A 453 5.54 32.41 12.30
C LEU A 453 6.31 31.68 11.19
N ILE A 454 7.51 31.14 11.48
CA ILE A 454 8.29 30.31 10.55
C ILE A 454 7.49 29.08 10.13
N GLY A 455 6.88 28.37 11.08
CA GLY A 455 6.07 27.19 10.81
C GLY A 455 4.88 27.49 9.90
N ARG A 456 4.13 28.56 10.20
CA ARG A 456 3.01 29.03 9.38
C ARG A 456 3.44 29.44 7.98
N TYR A 457 4.51 30.22 7.86
CA TYR A 457 5.05 30.62 6.57
C TYR A 457 5.47 29.40 5.75
N TYR A 458 6.16 28.43 6.38
CA TYR A 458 6.65 27.24 5.69
C TYR A 458 5.50 26.38 5.15
N GLN A 459 4.43 26.17 5.95
CA GLN A 459 3.28 25.39 5.50
C GLN A 459 2.47 26.11 4.42
N ILE A 460 2.09 27.37 4.63
CA ILE A 460 1.28 28.11 3.66
C ILE A 460 2.04 28.27 2.33
N ARG A 461 3.37 28.40 2.40
CA ARG A 461 4.24 28.38 1.22
C ARG A 461 4.22 27.02 0.52
N ASP A 462 4.22 25.90 1.25
CA ASP A 462 4.13 24.56 0.65
C ASP A 462 2.78 24.36 -0.05
N ASP A 463 1.68 24.70 0.63
CA ASP A 463 0.32 24.67 0.08
C ASP A 463 0.20 25.51 -1.20
N TYR A 464 0.76 26.72 -1.19
CA TYR A 464 0.78 27.58 -2.38
C TYR A 464 1.59 26.98 -3.52
N GLN A 465 2.78 26.47 -3.21
CA GLN A 465 3.68 25.88 -4.23
C GLN A 465 3.10 24.61 -4.85
N ASN A 466 2.35 23.79 -4.09
CA ASN A 466 1.68 22.61 -4.61
C ASN A 466 0.73 22.95 -5.77
N LEU A 467 0.04 24.10 -5.69
CA LEU A 467 -0.93 24.53 -6.70
C LEU A 467 -0.35 25.41 -7.81
N ALA A 468 0.74 26.15 -7.54
CA ALA A 468 1.22 27.22 -8.43
C ALA A 468 2.59 26.98 -9.08
N SER A 469 3.32 25.91 -8.71
CA SER A 469 4.71 25.70 -9.15
C SER A 469 4.88 24.49 -10.07
N ASP A 470 5.48 24.73 -11.24
CA ASP A 470 5.86 23.68 -12.19
C ASP A 470 6.90 22.71 -11.59
N GLU A 471 7.80 23.21 -10.73
CA GLU A 471 8.80 22.38 -10.06
C GLU A 471 8.15 21.40 -9.07
N TYR A 472 7.12 21.86 -8.34
CA TYR A 472 6.35 21.01 -7.43
C TYR A 472 5.51 20.00 -8.20
N THR A 473 4.89 20.44 -9.30
CA THR A 473 4.17 19.55 -10.22
C THR A 473 5.04 18.37 -10.67
N ALA A 474 6.32 18.62 -10.99
CA ALA A 474 7.25 17.57 -11.39
C ALA A 474 7.71 16.65 -10.23
N LYS A 475 7.58 17.07 -8.97
CA LYS A 475 8.12 16.35 -7.79
C LYS A 475 7.07 15.62 -6.96
N LYS A 476 5.84 16.11 -6.92
CA LYS A 476 4.72 15.54 -6.15
C LYS A 476 3.59 15.09 -7.08
N GLY A 477 3.21 15.95 -8.04
CA GLY A 477 2.08 15.71 -8.93
C GLY A 477 1.38 17.03 -9.23
N PHE A 478 0.58 17.09 -10.30
CA PHE A 478 -0.13 18.31 -10.67
C PHE A 478 -1.28 18.58 -9.69
N CYS A 479 -1.15 19.59 -8.83
CA CYS A 479 -2.13 19.90 -7.77
C CYS A 479 -2.45 18.67 -6.90
N ASP A 480 -1.40 18.04 -6.38
CA ASP A 480 -1.47 16.84 -5.55
C ASP A 480 -2.34 17.06 -4.30
N ASP A 481 -2.26 18.24 -3.67
CA ASP A 481 -3.07 18.60 -2.49
C ASP A 481 -4.58 18.49 -2.76
N LEU A 482 -5.02 18.66 -4.02
CA LEU A 482 -6.42 18.47 -4.39
C LEU A 482 -6.79 16.98 -4.43
N GLU A 483 -5.90 16.11 -4.94
CA GLU A 483 -6.10 14.65 -4.93
C GLU A 483 -6.07 14.08 -3.51
N GLU A 484 -5.19 14.61 -2.64
CA GLU A 484 -5.12 14.26 -1.23
C GLU A 484 -6.41 14.67 -0.46
N GLY A 485 -7.27 15.50 -1.06
CA GLY A 485 -8.45 16.04 -0.40
C GLY A 485 -8.06 16.95 0.78
N LYS A 486 -6.94 17.65 0.68
CA LYS A 486 -6.43 18.46 1.78
C LYS A 486 -7.14 19.80 1.88
N PHE A 487 -7.44 20.25 3.09
CA PHE A 487 -7.91 21.61 3.35
C PHE A 487 -6.72 22.59 3.41
N SER A 488 -6.02 22.74 2.28
CA SER A 488 -4.89 23.67 2.18
C SER A 488 -5.34 25.14 2.30
N PHE A 489 -4.44 26.04 2.71
CA PHE A 489 -4.76 27.46 2.91
C PHE A 489 -5.54 28.11 1.74
N PRO A 490 -5.08 28.02 0.47
CA PRO A 490 -5.82 28.57 -0.66
C PRO A 490 -7.17 27.88 -0.92
N VAL A 491 -7.31 26.59 -0.61
CA VAL A 491 -8.58 25.85 -0.73
C VAL A 491 -9.59 26.32 0.32
N ILE A 492 -9.18 26.51 1.57
CA ILE A 492 -10.05 27.05 2.63
C ILE A 492 -10.56 28.43 2.23
N HIS A 493 -9.67 29.31 1.75
CA HIS A 493 -10.08 30.64 1.27
C HIS A 493 -11.05 30.54 0.09
N LEU A 494 -10.77 29.69 -0.90
CA LEU A 494 -11.65 29.46 -2.05
C LEU A 494 -13.06 29.07 -1.61
N LEU A 495 -13.18 28.07 -0.72
CA LEU A 495 -14.47 27.55 -0.27
C LEU A 495 -15.26 28.54 0.59
N GLN A 496 -14.60 29.55 1.16
CA GLN A 496 -15.25 30.62 1.93
C GLN A 496 -15.75 31.78 1.06
N HIS A 497 -15.15 32.00 -0.12
CA HIS A 497 -15.37 33.20 -0.93
C HIS A 497 -15.98 32.93 -2.31
N SER A 498 -15.85 31.72 -2.84
CA SER A 498 -16.42 31.39 -4.15
C SER A 498 -17.96 31.24 -4.06
N PRO A 499 -18.73 31.84 -4.99
CA PRO A 499 -20.15 31.57 -5.11
C PRO A 499 -20.46 30.12 -5.53
N LYS A 500 -19.46 29.38 -5.99
CA LYS A 500 -19.54 27.96 -6.39
C LYS A 500 -19.00 27.02 -5.31
N ALA A 501 -18.82 27.48 -4.08
CA ALA A 501 -18.18 26.72 -3.00
C ALA A 501 -18.74 25.30 -2.83
N ASP A 502 -20.06 25.11 -2.83
CA ASP A 502 -20.66 23.78 -2.64
C ASP A 502 -20.44 22.85 -3.83
N GLU A 503 -20.32 23.40 -5.04
CA GLU A 503 -19.98 22.62 -6.23
C GLU A 503 -18.51 22.17 -6.17
N LEU A 504 -17.59 23.12 -5.92
CA LEU A 504 -16.16 22.86 -5.73
C LEU A 504 -15.92 21.86 -4.61
N PHE A 505 -16.65 21.99 -3.50
CA PHE A 505 -16.58 21.06 -2.40
C PHE A 505 -16.96 19.64 -2.83
N LYS A 506 -18.02 19.47 -3.63
CA LYS A 506 -18.39 18.14 -4.15
C LYS A 506 -17.38 17.58 -5.14
N ILE A 507 -16.66 18.43 -5.87
CA ILE A 507 -15.63 17.99 -6.81
C ILE A 507 -14.38 17.53 -6.05
N ILE A 508 -13.97 18.28 -5.02
CA ILE A 508 -12.77 17.98 -4.25
C ILE A 508 -13.02 16.83 -3.26
N TYR A 509 -14.20 16.79 -2.63
CA TYR A 509 -14.52 15.90 -1.51
C TYR A 509 -15.72 14.97 -1.79
N GLY A 510 -16.12 14.80 -3.06
CA GLY A 510 -17.28 13.98 -3.48
C GLY A 510 -17.17 12.49 -3.13
N GLU A 511 -18.24 11.73 -3.34
CA GLU A 511 -18.26 10.27 -3.14
C GLU A 511 -18.01 9.53 -4.47
N GLY A 512 -17.08 8.57 -4.43
CA GLY A 512 -16.73 7.63 -5.51
C GLY A 512 -15.60 6.71 -5.05
N GLU A 513 -15.62 5.43 -5.44
CA GLU A 513 -14.66 4.39 -5.00
C GLU A 513 -13.22 4.63 -5.50
N GLU A 514 -13.03 5.58 -6.42
CA GLU A 514 -11.75 6.14 -6.83
C GLU A 514 -11.89 7.67 -6.86
N ALA A 515 -11.58 8.35 -5.77
CA ALA A 515 -11.65 9.82 -5.67
C ALA A 515 -10.50 10.50 -6.46
N HIS A 516 -10.40 10.22 -7.76
CA HIS A 516 -9.45 10.87 -8.65
C HIS A 516 -10.07 12.13 -9.25
N ILE A 517 -9.51 13.29 -8.92
CA ILE A 517 -9.95 14.56 -9.51
C ILE A 517 -9.37 14.68 -10.92
N SER A 518 -10.26 14.72 -11.91
CA SER A 518 -9.85 14.83 -13.31
C SER A 518 -8.98 16.06 -13.56
N HIS A 519 -8.05 15.97 -14.53
CA HIS A 519 -7.21 17.12 -14.90
C HIS A 519 -8.06 18.36 -15.28
N ALA A 520 -9.19 18.14 -15.94
CA ALA A 520 -10.12 19.23 -16.30
C ALA A 520 -10.75 19.89 -15.07
N ASP A 521 -11.11 19.10 -14.05
CA ASP A 521 -11.63 19.63 -12.79
C ASP A 521 -10.57 20.37 -11.98
N LYS A 522 -9.33 19.87 -11.95
CA LYS A 522 -8.19 20.61 -11.36
C LYS A 522 -8.00 21.97 -12.01
N LEU A 523 -8.00 22.04 -13.35
CA LEU A 523 -7.91 23.31 -14.07
C LEU A 523 -9.09 24.24 -13.76
N ARG A 524 -10.29 23.69 -13.61
CA ARG A 524 -11.48 24.47 -13.24
C ARG A 524 -11.40 25.03 -11.82
N ILE A 525 -10.92 24.24 -10.86
CA ILE A 525 -10.66 24.69 -9.48
C ILE A 525 -9.63 25.83 -9.50
N LEU A 526 -8.53 25.68 -10.23
CA LEU A 526 -7.51 26.73 -10.34
C LEU A 526 -8.05 28.01 -11.00
N ALA A 527 -8.90 27.88 -12.01
CA ALA A 527 -9.54 29.02 -12.66
C ALA A 527 -10.44 29.79 -11.67
N GLU A 528 -11.23 29.07 -10.88
CA GLU A 528 -12.08 29.68 -9.84
C GLU A 528 -11.23 30.30 -8.70
N MET A 529 -10.14 29.66 -8.28
CA MET A 529 -9.18 30.24 -7.34
C MET A 529 -8.60 31.56 -7.82
N LYS A 530 -8.35 31.67 -9.13
CA LYS A 530 -7.86 32.91 -9.75
C LYS A 530 -8.94 33.98 -9.78
N GLU A 531 -10.19 33.62 -10.09
CA GLU A 531 -11.34 34.55 -10.11
C GLU A 531 -11.67 35.08 -8.70
N CYS A 532 -11.62 34.22 -7.69
CA CYS A 532 -11.85 34.58 -6.29
C CYS A 532 -10.64 35.22 -5.60
N GLY A 533 -9.49 35.31 -6.29
CA GLY A 533 -8.26 35.85 -5.74
C GLY A 533 -7.61 35.02 -4.63
N SER A 534 -7.93 33.73 -4.48
CA SER A 534 -7.39 32.88 -3.40
C SER A 534 -5.88 32.75 -3.43
N LEU A 535 -5.29 32.60 -4.63
CA LEU A 535 -3.83 32.54 -4.79
C LEU A 535 -3.18 33.89 -4.47
N THR A 536 -3.79 35.00 -4.90
CA THR A 536 -3.33 36.35 -4.59
C THR A 536 -3.39 36.64 -3.09
N TYR A 537 -4.50 36.31 -2.44
CA TYR A 537 -4.65 36.43 -0.98
C TYR A 537 -3.60 35.59 -0.24
N THR A 538 -3.31 34.38 -0.72
CA THR A 538 -2.26 33.53 -0.14
C THR A 538 -0.89 34.20 -0.23
N LEU A 539 -0.54 34.82 -1.36
CA LEU A 539 0.70 35.59 -1.51
C LEU A 539 0.76 36.79 -0.56
N GLU A 540 -0.32 37.58 -0.46
CA GLU A 540 -0.40 38.73 0.46
C GLU A 540 -0.20 38.30 1.93
N VAL A 541 -0.79 37.17 2.33
CA VAL A 541 -0.60 36.59 3.66
C VAL A 541 0.85 36.15 3.86
N LEU A 542 1.47 35.53 2.85
CA LEU A 542 2.88 35.14 2.91
C LEU A 542 3.80 36.37 3.02
N GLU A 543 3.55 37.45 2.29
CA GLU A 543 4.30 38.70 2.40
C GLU A 543 4.18 39.33 3.80
N LYS A 544 2.96 39.35 4.36
CA LYS A 544 2.72 39.83 5.72
C LYS A 544 3.42 38.97 6.77
N LEU A 545 3.34 37.64 6.64
CA LEU A 545 4.03 36.70 7.53
C LEU A 545 5.54 36.89 7.45
N PHE A 546 6.10 37.02 6.24
CA PHE A 546 7.53 37.23 6.05
C PHE A 546 8.01 38.53 6.68
N THR A 547 7.25 39.62 6.55
CA THR A 547 7.55 40.90 7.20
C THR A 547 7.52 40.74 8.72
N SER A 548 6.46 40.13 9.26
CA SER A 548 6.31 39.88 10.70
C SER A 548 7.42 38.99 11.25
N MET A 549 7.87 38.01 10.47
CA MET A 549 9.00 37.13 10.80
C MET A 549 10.30 37.94 10.94
N LEU A 550 10.61 38.84 9.99
CA LEU A 550 11.82 39.66 10.06
C LEU A 550 11.78 40.67 11.21
N GLU A 551 10.65 41.33 11.43
CA GLU A 551 10.47 42.26 12.56
C GLU A 551 10.59 41.54 13.91
N THR A 552 10.04 40.32 14.01
CA THR A 552 10.17 39.51 15.23
C THR A 552 11.61 39.02 15.42
N LEU A 553 12.29 38.64 14.34
CA LEU A 553 13.72 38.32 14.40
C LEU A 553 14.55 39.52 14.89
N ASP A 554 14.24 40.74 14.45
CA ASP A 554 14.92 41.96 14.92
C ASP A 554 14.79 42.11 16.44
N ARG A 555 13.58 41.92 17.00
CA ARG A 555 13.35 41.96 18.46
C ARG A 555 14.09 40.86 19.22
N VAL A 556 14.12 39.64 18.69
CA VAL A 556 14.87 38.53 19.30
C VAL A 556 16.38 38.83 19.27
N GLU A 557 16.89 39.34 18.16
CA GLU A 557 18.30 39.69 18.01
C GLU A 557 18.76 40.84 18.92
N GLU A 558 17.87 41.77 19.25
CA GLU A 558 18.15 42.83 20.23
C GLU A 558 18.43 42.26 21.63
N LYS A 559 17.76 41.16 21.99
CA LYS A 559 17.88 40.50 23.30
C LYS A 559 18.97 39.43 23.34
N MET A 560 19.03 38.59 22.30
CA MET A 560 19.89 37.40 22.26
C MET A 560 21.17 37.60 21.42
N GLY A 561 21.32 38.74 20.75
CA GLY A 561 22.44 39.03 19.85
C GLY A 561 22.14 38.66 18.39
N LYS A 562 22.95 39.19 17.45
CA LYS A 562 22.73 39.03 16.00
C LYS A 562 22.92 37.58 15.53
N ASN A 563 21.95 37.05 14.76
CA ASN A 563 21.98 35.72 14.18
C ASN A 563 21.90 35.78 12.65
N LYS A 564 23.05 36.12 12.04
CA LYS A 564 23.18 36.21 10.58
C LYS A 564 22.81 34.91 9.86
N PRO A 565 23.20 33.71 10.34
CA PRO A 565 22.79 32.45 9.70
C PRO A 565 21.27 32.28 9.62
N LEU A 566 20.54 32.53 10.72
CA LEU A 566 19.08 32.42 10.74
C LEU A 566 18.44 33.44 9.78
N ARG A 567 18.91 34.68 9.79
CA ARG A 567 18.44 35.72 8.86
C ARG A 567 18.63 35.31 7.41
N CYS A 568 19.81 34.79 7.05
CA CYS A 568 20.07 34.28 5.70
C CYS A 568 19.15 33.12 5.34
N LEU A 569 18.94 32.17 6.26
CA LEU A 569 18.01 31.05 6.06
C LEU A 569 16.59 31.55 5.78
N MET A 570 16.09 32.51 6.55
CA MET A 570 14.78 33.11 6.34
C MET A 570 14.68 33.84 5.00
N LEU A 571 15.70 34.64 4.64
CA LEU A 571 15.74 35.33 3.34
C LEU A 571 15.72 34.35 2.15
N MET A 572 16.36 33.18 2.27
CA MET A 572 16.31 32.14 1.25
C MET A 572 14.95 31.44 1.12
N LEU A 573 14.08 31.56 2.12
CA LEU A 573 12.73 30.99 2.07
C LEU A 573 11.73 31.89 1.34
N LYS A 574 12.08 33.17 1.11
CA LYS A 574 11.22 34.13 0.43
C LYS A 574 10.81 33.58 -0.95
N LEU A 575 9.50 33.61 -1.22
CA LEU A 575 8.93 33.28 -2.52
C LEU A 575 9.34 34.27 -3.61
#